data_AF-A0A7C9HSA9-F1
#
_entry.id   AF-A0A7C9HSA9-F1
#
_cell.length_a   1.000
_cell.length_b   1.000
_cell.length_c   1.000
_cell.angle_alpha   90.00
_cell.angle_beta   90.00
_cell.angle_gamma   90.00
#
_symmetry.space_group_name_H-M   'P 1'
#
loop_
_entity.id
_entity.type
_entity.pdbx_description
1 polymer ?
#
loop_
_entity_poly.entity_id
_entity_poly.type
_entity_poly.pdbx_seq_one_letter_code
_entity_poly.pdbx_strand_id
1 'polypeptide(L)'
;MTQVRFARHLAALDQLEPDATPSEQSYYRSLREQYTSAPPRSAASDLGEATLEERASTIDEGHDGLHYWQYELTKPDLDPIWKGWLQDRFDERQAILNQMITELTEEGYKYEPPAFDLDKQRRITELDHLQSRAASLKDLIFLKQAWAERHGKTDQLATLTAPYTAELEEVEAQLKALE
;
A
#
# COMPACT_ATOMS: atom_id res chain seq x y z
N MET A 1 15.08 8.94 12.36
CA MET A 1 15.85 8.15 11.37
C MET A 1 15.44 8.39 9.90
N THR A 2 14.27 8.97 9.62
CA THR A 2 13.70 9.16 8.27
C THR A 2 14.37 10.29 7.47
N GLN A 3 14.72 11.41 8.11
CA GLN A 3 15.35 12.56 7.43
C GLN A 3 16.74 12.25 6.84
N VAL A 4 17.55 11.43 7.52
CA VAL A 4 18.86 11.00 7.01
C VAL A 4 18.73 10.09 5.79
N ARG A 5 17.66 9.26 5.73
CA ARG A 5 17.37 8.43 4.55
C ARG A 5 16.92 9.29 3.37
N PHE A 6 16.02 10.25 3.57
CA PHE A 6 15.59 11.16 2.50
C PHE A 6 16.73 12.04 1.96
N ALA A 7 17.58 12.58 2.84
CA ALA A 7 18.77 13.31 2.40
C ALA A 7 19.72 12.45 1.55
N ARG A 8 19.90 11.17 1.90
CA ARG A 8 20.69 10.23 1.11
C ARG A 8 20.04 9.90 -0.24
N HIS A 9 18.71 9.80 -0.31
CA HIS A 9 17.99 9.60 -1.56
C HIS A 9 18.08 10.83 -2.47
N LEU A 10 17.93 12.04 -1.94
CA LEU A 10 18.08 13.29 -2.70
C LEU A 10 19.51 13.44 -3.25
N ALA A 11 20.54 13.16 -2.45
CA ALA A 11 21.92 13.19 -2.91
C ALA A 11 22.23 12.13 -3.99
N ALA A 12 21.55 10.98 -3.96
CA ALA A 12 21.65 9.98 -5.03
C ALA A 12 20.97 10.47 -6.31
N LEU A 13 19.83 11.16 -6.22
CA LEU A 13 19.17 11.77 -7.39
C LEU A 13 20.06 12.85 -8.02
N ASP A 14 20.73 13.69 -7.23
CA ASP A 14 21.68 14.71 -7.73
C ASP A 14 22.84 14.09 -8.54
N GLN A 15 23.23 12.84 -8.26
CA GLN A 15 24.27 12.12 -8.99
C GLN A 15 23.75 11.47 -10.29
N LEU A 16 22.47 11.12 -10.34
CA LEU A 16 21.86 10.37 -11.46
C LEU A 16 21.26 11.29 -12.53
N GLU A 17 20.77 12.48 -12.14
CA GLU A 17 20.13 13.45 -13.05
C GLU A 17 20.99 13.90 -14.25
N PRO A 18 22.31 14.12 -14.14
CA PRO A 18 23.12 14.61 -15.26
C PRO A 18 23.18 13.65 -16.47
N ASP A 19 23.15 12.35 -16.22
CA ASP A 19 23.24 11.29 -17.23
C ASP A 19 21.88 10.63 -17.51
N ALA A 20 20.80 11.25 -17.03
CA ALA A 20 19.44 10.75 -17.15
C ALA A 20 18.88 11.01 -18.55
N THR A 21 18.25 9.98 -19.12
CA THR A 21 17.38 10.10 -20.30
C THR A 21 16.17 11.01 -19.99
N PRO A 22 15.49 11.58 -21.01
CA PRO A 22 14.30 12.42 -20.79
C PRO A 22 13.24 11.76 -19.90
N SER A 23 13.03 10.45 -20.04
CA SER A 23 12.14 9.68 -19.17
C SER A 23 12.66 9.61 -17.74
N GLU A 24 13.92 9.21 -17.55
CA GLU A 24 14.59 9.18 -16.23
C GLU A 24 14.50 10.53 -15.52
N GLN A 25 14.66 11.65 -16.24
CA GLN A 25 14.53 13.00 -15.67
C GLN A 25 13.12 13.30 -15.15
N SER A 26 12.08 12.90 -15.89
CA SER A 26 10.69 13.08 -15.45
C SER A 26 10.43 12.30 -14.15
N TYR A 27 10.91 11.06 -14.08
CA TYR A 27 10.77 10.21 -12.90
C TYR A 27 11.55 10.74 -11.70
N TYR A 28 12.80 11.17 -11.88
CA TYR A 28 13.61 11.75 -10.82
C TYR A 28 13.00 13.04 -10.27
N ARG A 29 12.36 13.86 -11.12
CA ARG A 29 11.61 15.04 -10.67
C ARG A 29 10.43 14.65 -9.77
N SER A 30 9.62 13.67 -10.16
CA SER A 30 8.50 13.19 -9.34
C SER A 30 8.96 12.58 -8.01
N LEU A 31 10.05 11.81 -8.00
CA LEU A 31 10.66 11.29 -6.77
C LEU A 31 11.18 12.42 -5.87
N ARG A 32 11.83 13.43 -6.45
CA ARG A 32 12.32 14.59 -5.71
C ARG A 32 11.15 15.33 -5.07
N GLU A 33 10.07 15.55 -5.79
CA GLU A 33 8.84 16.14 -5.24
C GLU A 33 8.31 15.31 -4.08
N GLN A 34 8.25 13.98 -4.20
CA GLN A 34 7.80 13.11 -3.11
C GLN A 34 8.68 13.21 -1.86
N TYR A 35 10.00 13.23 -2.02
CA TYR A 35 10.93 13.33 -0.88
C TYR A 35 11.02 14.72 -0.27
N THR A 36 10.72 15.77 -1.04
CA THR A 36 10.70 17.17 -0.57
C THR A 36 9.35 17.59 0.00
N SER A 37 8.25 17.01 -0.48
CA SER A 37 6.89 17.25 0.01
C SER A 37 6.49 16.34 1.17
N ALA A 38 7.20 15.22 1.38
CA ALA A 38 6.95 14.33 2.52
C ALA A 38 7.11 15.12 3.83
N PRO A 39 6.01 15.36 4.59
CA PRO A 39 6.13 15.99 5.88
C PRO A 39 7.05 15.12 6.75
N PRO A 40 7.85 15.71 7.66
CA PRO A 40 8.44 14.90 8.70
C PRO A 40 7.29 14.14 9.36
N ARG A 41 7.30 12.81 9.30
CA ARG A 41 6.43 11.98 10.15
C ARG A 41 6.85 12.29 11.59
N SER A 42 6.30 13.35 12.17
CA SER A 42 6.19 13.53 13.61
C SER A 42 5.10 12.58 14.08
N ALA A 43 5.37 11.28 13.96
CA ALA A 43 4.64 10.30 14.73
C ALA A 43 5.20 10.36 16.16
N ALA A 44 4.30 10.57 17.11
CA ALA A 44 4.47 10.47 18.55
C ALA A 44 5.15 11.66 19.26
N SER A 45 4.33 12.55 19.81
CA SER A 45 4.36 12.92 21.23
C SER A 45 3.21 13.89 21.54
N ASP A 46 1.97 13.44 21.36
CA ASP A 46 0.81 13.96 22.10
C ASP A 46 -0.13 12.77 22.31
N LEU A 47 0.31 11.81 23.14
CA LEU A 47 -0.60 10.86 23.80
C LEU A 47 -1.14 11.55 25.07
N GLY A 48 -1.72 12.73 24.89
CA GLY A 48 -2.60 13.33 25.88
C GLY A 48 -3.99 12.75 25.66
N GLU A 49 -4.54 12.08 26.68
CA GLU A 49 -5.91 11.54 26.80
C GLU A 49 -6.68 11.42 25.46
N ALA A 50 -6.36 10.39 24.68
CA ALA A 50 -7.17 10.06 23.50
C ALA A 50 -8.64 9.90 23.91
N THR A 51 -9.52 10.56 23.18
CA THR A 51 -10.97 10.49 23.40
C THR A 51 -11.47 9.05 23.27
N LEU A 52 -12.64 8.75 23.83
CA LEU A 52 -13.24 7.42 23.72
C LEU A 52 -13.49 7.05 22.25
N GLU A 53 -13.84 8.04 21.43
CA GLU A 53 -14.06 7.91 19.99
C GLU A 53 -12.77 7.62 19.21
N GLU A 54 -11.65 8.28 19.53
CA GLU A 54 -10.36 7.99 18.91
C GLU A 54 -9.85 6.59 19.26
N ARG A 55 -10.11 6.15 20.50
CA ARG A 55 -9.82 4.79 20.93
C ARG A 55 -10.71 3.78 20.20
N ALA A 56 -12.01 4.05 20.04
CA ALA A 56 -12.90 3.22 19.23
C ALA A 56 -12.45 3.12 17.76
N SER A 57 -12.04 4.23 17.15
CA SER A 57 -11.48 4.24 15.79
C SER A 57 -10.22 3.38 15.67
N THR A 58 -9.35 3.40 16.70
CA THR A 58 -8.15 2.55 16.73
C THR A 58 -8.51 1.06 16.80
N ILE A 59 -9.60 0.71 17.51
CA ILE A 59 -10.12 -0.65 17.58
C ILE A 59 -10.72 -1.07 16.25
N ASP A 60 -11.45 -0.18 15.57
CA ASP A 60 -12.00 -0.42 14.22
C ASP A 60 -10.89 -0.73 13.21
N GLU A 61 -9.82 0.07 13.17
CA GLU A 61 -8.63 -0.21 12.34
C GLU A 61 -7.99 -1.56 12.70
N GLY A 62 -8.01 -1.91 13.99
CA GLY A 62 -7.60 -3.23 14.46
C GLY A 62 -8.45 -4.37 13.90
N HIS A 63 -9.77 -4.18 13.85
CA HIS A 63 -10.70 -5.17 13.29
C HIS A 63 -10.56 -5.30 11.77
N ASP A 64 -10.28 -4.23 11.04
CA ASP A 64 -9.99 -4.31 9.61
C ASP A 64 -8.78 -5.22 9.33
N GLY A 65 -7.72 -5.10 10.14
CA GLY A 65 -6.57 -6.02 10.09
C GLY A 65 -6.92 -7.47 10.41
N LEU A 66 -7.78 -7.70 11.41
CA LEU A 66 -8.27 -9.05 11.74
C LEU A 66 -9.13 -9.64 10.63
N HIS A 67 -10.02 -8.86 10.03
CA HIS A 67 -10.86 -9.29 8.92
C HIS A 67 -10.02 -9.69 7.70
N TYR A 68 -8.95 -8.94 7.41
CA TYR A 68 -8.00 -9.33 6.38
C TYR A 68 -7.36 -10.69 6.69
N TRP A 69 -6.85 -10.92 7.90
CA TRP A 69 -6.28 -12.23 8.26
C TRP A 69 -7.31 -13.35 8.27
N GLN A 70 -8.53 -13.09 8.73
CA GLN A 70 -9.64 -14.03 8.68
C GLN A 70 -9.94 -14.44 7.24
N TYR A 71 -9.94 -13.47 6.31
CA TYR A 71 -10.07 -13.74 4.88
C TYR A 71 -8.91 -14.58 4.33
N GLU A 72 -7.65 -14.23 4.63
CA GLU A 72 -6.48 -15.03 4.23
C GLU A 72 -6.57 -16.48 4.72
N LEU A 73 -7.03 -16.71 5.95
CA LEU A 73 -7.24 -18.05 6.51
C LEU A 73 -8.33 -18.86 5.78
N THR A 74 -9.22 -18.21 5.03
CA THR A 74 -10.23 -18.91 4.19
C THR A 74 -9.65 -19.44 2.88
N LYS A 75 -8.45 -19.03 2.48
CA LYS A 75 -7.85 -19.43 1.21
C LYS A 75 -7.48 -20.92 1.24
N PRO A 76 -7.91 -21.72 0.23
CA PRO A 76 -7.73 -23.16 0.23
C PRO A 76 -6.27 -23.60 0.01
N ASP A 77 -5.46 -22.73 -0.57
CA ASP A 77 -4.06 -22.94 -0.95
C ASP A 77 -3.05 -22.33 0.05
N LEU A 78 -3.53 -21.82 1.19
CA LEU A 78 -2.66 -21.29 2.23
C LEU A 78 -1.76 -22.40 2.82
N ASP A 79 -0.44 -22.19 2.71
CA ASP A 79 0.56 -23.13 3.22
C ASP A 79 0.35 -23.43 4.72
N PRO A 80 0.50 -24.69 5.18
CA PRO A 80 0.22 -25.06 6.58
C PRO A 80 1.06 -24.32 7.62
N ILE A 81 2.33 -24.00 7.32
CA ILE A 81 3.20 -23.26 8.24
C ILE A 81 2.71 -21.82 8.34
N TRP A 82 2.42 -21.20 7.19
CA TRP A 82 1.84 -19.86 7.14
C TRP A 82 0.48 -19.78 7.83
N LYS A 83 -0.35 -20.81 7.66
CA LYS A 83 -1.65 -20.91 8.32
C LYS A 83 -1.51 -20.92 9.84
N GLY A 84 -0.59 -21.71 10.39
CA GLY A 84 -0.32 -21.74 11.82
C GLY A 84 0.16 -20.38 12.35
N TRP A 85 1.16 -19.80 11.69
CA TRP A 85 1.68 -18.48 12.06
C TRP A 85 0.62 -17.37 12.00
N LEU A 86 -0.23 -17.38 10.96
CA LEU A 86 -1.29 -16.39 10.79
C LEU A 86 -2.40 -16.57 11.84
N GLN A 87 -2.73 -17.81 12.19
CA GLN A 87 -3.68 -18.11 13.27
C GLN A 87 -3.16 -17.59 14.61
N ASP A 88 -1.88 -17.82 14.94
CA ASP A 88 -1.28 -17.32 16.18
C ASP A 88 -1.37 -15.79 16.25
N ARG A 89 -1.08 -15.09 15.13
CA ARG A 89 -1.21 -13.63 15.04
C ARG A 89 -2.65 -13.15 15.17
N PHE A 90 -3.58 -13.86 14.55
CA PHE A 90 -5.01 -13.59 14.67
C PHE A 90 -5.45 -13.67 16.13
N ASP A 91 -5.10 -14.76 16.82
CA ASP A 91 -5.47 -14.98 18.22
C ASP A 91 -4.85 -13.92 19.16
N GLU A 92 -3.57 -13.60 18.97
CA GLU A 92 -2.88 -12.53 19.71
C GLU A 92 -3.58 -11.17 19.55
N ARG A 93 -3.89 -10.78 18.30
CA ARG A 93 -4.50 -9.48 18.02
C ARG A 93 -5.94 -9.43 18.50
N GLN A 94 -6.71 -10.50 18.33
CA GLN A 94 -8.08 -10.61 18.83
C GLN A 94 -8.12 -10.44 20.35
N ALA A 95 -7.18 -11.04 21.09
CA ALA A 95 -7.08 -10.86 22.53
C ALA A 95 -6.80 -9.40 22.92
N ILE A 96 -5.89 -8.72 22.21
CA ILE A 96 -5.58 -7.30 22.43
C ILE A 96 -6.80 -6.42 22.18
N LEU A 97 -7.53 -6.62 21.07
CA LEU A 97 -8.72 -5.83 20.78
C LEU A 97 -9.83 -6.08 21.80
N ASN A 98 -10.06 -7.33 22.21
CA ASN A 98 -11.05 -7.64 23.24
C ASN A 98 -10.74 -6.95 24.58
N GLN A 99 -9.45 -6.85 24.94
CA GLN A 99 -9.03 -6.10 26.11
C GLN A 99 -9.35 -4.60 25.97
N MET A 100 -9.03 -3.98 24.83
CA MET A 100 -9.34 -2.57 24.57
C MET A 100 -10.86 -2.29 24.57
N ILE A 101 -11.66 -3.22 24.03
CA ILE A 101 -13.13 -3.12 24.04
C ILE A 101 -13.67 -3.19 25.47
N THR A 102 -13.10 -4.06 26.31
CA THR A 102 -13.47 -4.18 27.71
C THR A 102 -13.21 -2.87 28.45
N GLU A 103 -12.02 -2.29 28.26
CA GLU A 103 -11.64 -1.00 28.85
C GLU A 103 -12.59 0.14 28.41
N LEU A 104 -12.91 0.23 27.12
CA LEU A 104 -13.89 1.21 26.62
C LEU A 104 -15.27 1.03 27.25
N THR A 105 -15.71 -0.22 27.41
CA THR A 105 -17.02 -0.55 27.97
C THR A 105 -17.09 -0.21 29.46
N GLU A 106 -16.01 -0.44 30.21
CA GLU A 106 -15.87 -0.05 31.62
C GLU A 106 -15.90 1.48 31.80
N GLU A 107 -15.37 2.22 30.84
CA GLU A 107 -15.46 3.69 30.78
C GLU A 107 -16.85 4.20 30.31
N GLY A 108 -17.79 3.28 30.03
CA GLY A 108 -19.17 3.59 29.67
C GLY A 108 -19.43 3.80 28.18
N TYR A 109 -18.44 3.55 27.32
CA TYR A 109 -18.60 3.61 25.87
C TYR A 109 -19.23 2.32 25.34
N LYS A 110 -20.37 2.41 24.67
CA LYS A 110 -21.01 1.25 24.03
C LYS A 110 -20.38 1.01 22.66
N TYR A 111 -19.37 0.15 22.60
CA TYR A 111 -18.73 -0.27 21.36
C TYR A 111 -19.37 -1.55 20.80
N GLU A 112 -19.59 -1.60 19.49
CA GLU A 112 -19.99 -2.80 18.76
C GLU A 112 -18.96 -3.03 17.64
N PRO A 113 -18.26 -4.18 17.62
CA PRO A 113 -17.23 -4.43 16.62
C PRO A 113 -17.85 -4.54 15.22
N PRO A 114 -17.14 -4.07 14.18
CA PRO A 114 -17.61 -4.20 12.80
C PRO A 114 -17.74 -5.68 12.42
N ALA A 115 -18.77 -6.02 11.65
CA ALA A 115 -18.98 -7.39 11.19
C ALA A 115 -17.98 -7.78 10.09
N PHE A 116 -17.52 -9.04 10.12
CA PHE A 116 -16.74 -9.61 9.03
C PHE A 116 -17.63 -9.82 7.80
N ASP A 117 -17.24 -9.18 6.69
CA ASP A 117 -17.91 -9.30 5.40
C ASP A 117 -16.91 -9.87 4.37
N LEU A 118 -17.15 -11.12 3.98
CA LEU A 118 -16.30 -11.84 3.04
C LEU A 118 -16.29 -11.20 1.65
N ASP A 119 -17.43 -10.69 1.18
CA ASP A 119 -17.55 -10.10 -0.15
C ASP A 119 -16.88 -8.72 -0.18
N LYS A 120 -16.99 -7.96 0.92
CA LYS A 120 -16.21 -6.72 1.11
C LYS A 120 -14.70 -7.01 1.05
N GLN A 121 -14.22 -8.02 1.78
CA GLN A 121 -12.78 -8.35 1.83
C GLN A 121 -12.24 -8.86 0.49
N ARG A 122 -13.04 -9.63 -0.26
CA ARG A 122 -12.72 -10.03 -1.64
C ARG A 122 -12.57 -8.80 -2.53
N ARG A 123 -13.53 -7.87 -2.49
CA ARG A 123 -13.47 -6.63 -3.29
C ARG A 123 -12.25 -5.77 -2.95
N ILE A 124 -11.92 -5.62 -1.66
CA ILE A 124 -10.71 -4.90 -1.23
C ILE A 124 -9.45 -5.56 -1.79
N THR A 125 -9.33 -6.88 -1.65
CA THR A 125 -8.17 -7.63 -2.17
C THR A 125 -8.06 -7.52 -3.69
N GLU A 126 -9.18 -7.57 -4.41
CA GLU A 126 -9.23 -7.42 -5.86
C GLU A 126 -8.81 -6.01 -6.30
N LEU A 127 -9.31 -4.98 -5.61
CA LEU A 127 -8.88 -3.59 -5.81
C LEU A 127 -7.38 -3.44 -5.59
N ASP A 128 -6.84 -3.93 -4.47
CA ASP A 128 -5.40 -3.84 -4.16
C ASP A 128 -4.54 -4.55 -5.21
N HIS A 129 -4.99 -5.73 -5.68
CA HIS A 129 -4.31 -6.47 -6.73
C HIS A 129 -4.30 -5.70 -8.06
N LEU A 130 -5.44 -5.16 -8.49
CA LEU A 130 -5.54 -4.39 -9.72
C LEU A 130 -4.75 -3.08 -9.65
N GLN A 131 -4.79 -2.37 -8.52
CA GLN A 131 -3.98 -1.17 -8.29
C GLN A 131 -2.49 -1.49 -8.35
N SER A 132 -2.05 -2.58 -7.70
CA SER A 132 -0.66 -3.03 -7.74
C SER A 132 -0.22 -3.43 -9.15
N ARG A 133 -1.11 -4.09 -9.91
CA ARG A 133 -0.85 -4.47 -11.30
C ARG A 133 -0.74 -3.23 -12.20
N ALA A 134 -1.65 -2.27 -12.07
CA ALA A 134 -1.62 -1.01 -12.81
C ALA A 134 -0.32 -0.23 -12.53
N ALA A 135 0.09 -0.12 -11.27
CA ALA A 135 1.35 0.50 -10.88
C ALA A 135 2.55 -0.21 -11.53
N SER A 136 2.60 -1.55 -11.45
CA SER A 136 3.66 -2.35 -12.06
C SER A 136 3.74 -2.20 -13.58
N LEU A 137 2.59 -2.09 -14.26
CA LEU A 137 2.52 -1.87 -15.71
C LEU A 137 3.04 -0.47 -16.08
N LYS A 138 2.67 0.57 -15.32
CA LYS A 138 3.20 1.92 -15.48
C LYS A 138 4.72 1.94 -15.33
N ASP A 139 5.25 1.26 -14.32
CA ASP A 139 6.70 1.14 -14.11
C ASP A 139 7.39 0.39 -15.26
N LEU A 140 6.81 -0.70 -15.76
CA LEU A 140 7.37 -1.43 -16.90
C LEU A 140 7.40 -0.59 -18.17
N ILE A 141 6.32 0.13 -18.48
CA ILE A 141 6.27 1.06 -19.63
C ILE A 141 7.38 2.10 -19.51
N PHE A 142 7.52 2.70 -18.33
CA PHE A 142 8.55 3.68 -18.03
C PHE A 142 9.96 3.12 -18.24
N LEU A 143 10.26 1.94 -17.68
CA LEU A 143 11.57 1.30 -17.82
C LEU A 143 11.90 0.97 -19.29
N LYS A 144 10.91 0.53 -20.07
CA LYS A 144 11.08 0.28 -21.51
C LYS A 144 11.38 1.58 -22.26
N GLN A 145 10.75 2.68 -21.87
CA GLN A 145 11.01 3.99 -22.46
C GLN A 145 12.43 4.48 -22.17
N ALA A 146 12.86 4.46 -20.91
CA ALA A 146 14.23 4.80 -20.52
C ALA A 146 15.28 3.94 -21.23
N TRP A 147 15.03 2.62 -21.33
CA TRP A 147 15.90 1.72 -22.07
C TRP A 147 15.99 2.08 -23.57
N ALA A 148 14.85 2.33 -24.22
CA ALA A 148 14.81 2.68 -25.64
C ALA A 148 15.56 4.00 -25.90
N GLU A 149 15.40 5.00 -25.04
CA GLU A 149 16.11 6.27 -25.10
C GLU A 149 17.63 6.08 -24.94
N ARG A 150 18.06 5.32 -23.93
CA ARG A 150 19.49 5.08 -23.63
C ARG A 150 20.21 4.29 -24.73
N HIS A 151 19.49 3.46 -25.47
CA HIS A 151 20.03 2.63 -26.55
C HIS A 151 19.72 3.14 -27.96
N GLY A 152 19.10 4.31 -28.11
CA GLY A 152 18.73 4.87 -29.42
C GLY A 152 17.75 3.99 -30.19
N LYS A 153 16.88 3.26 -29.48
CA LYS A 153 15.84 2.35 -30.01
C LYS A 153 14.44 2.94 -29.90
N THR A 154 14.32 4.26 -29.96
CA THR A 154 13.04 4.97 -29.82
C THR A 154 12.05 4.59 -30.93
N ASP A 155 12.54 4.19 -32.11
CA ASP A 155 11.76 3.64 -33.22
C ASP A 155 11.02 2.33 -32.85
N GLN A 156 11.53 1.59 -31.86
CA GLN A 156 10.95 0.34 -31.37
C GLN A 156 10.05 0.54 -30.15
N LEU A 157 9.96 1.76 -29.60
CA LEU A 157 9.28 2.04 -28.35
C LEU A 157 7.82 1.59 -28.36
N ALA A 158 7.07 1.95 -29.42
CA ALA A 158 5.67 1.57 -29.55
C ALA A 158 5.46 0.05 -29.50
N THR A 159 6.33 -0.72 -30.16
CA THR A 159 6.29 -2.18 -30.13
C THR A 159 6.64 -2.73 -28.75
N LEU A 160 7.59 -2.11 -28.04
CA LEU A 160 8.04 -2.53 -26.71
C LEU A 160 7.01 -2.25 -25.61
N THR A 161 6.18 -1.21 -25.76
CA THR A 161 5.21 -0.79 -24.74
C THR A 161 3.76 -1.18 -25.05
N ALA A 162 3.42 -1.46 -26.31
CA ALA A 162 2.07 -1.84 -26.74
C ALA A 162 1.38 -2.91 -25.85
N PRO A 163 2.00 -4.08 -25.55
CA PRO A 163 1.31 -5.09 -24.75
C PRO A 163 0.98 -4.60 -23.33
N TYR A 164 1.88 -3.81 -22.72
CA TYR A 164 1.68 -3.30 -21.36
C TYR A 164 0.70 -2.13 -21.32
N THR A 165 0.63 -1.34 -22.39
CA THR A 165 -0.33 -0.24 -22.51
C THR A 165 -1.74 -0.79 -22.67
N ALA A 166 -1.93 -1.79 -23.53
CA ALA A 166 -3.21 -2.46 -23.71
C ALA A 166 -3.68 -3.15 -22.41
N GLU A 167 -2.78 -3.84 -21.71
CA GLU A 167 -3.11 -4.46 -20.43
C GLU A 167 -3.44 -3.40 -19.36
N LEU A 168 -2.73 -2.27 -19.34
CA LEU A 168 -3.00 -1.18 -18.40
C LEU A 168 -4.40 -0.59 -18.61
N GLU A 169 -4.82 -0.36 -19.85
CA GLU A 169 -6.17 0.11 -20.18
C GLU A 169 -7.24 -0.87 -19.68
N GLU A 170 -7.00 -2.17 -19.82
CA GLU A 170 -7.91 -3.21 -19.32
C GLU A 170 -8.00 -3.19 -17.77
N VAL A 171 -6.87 -3.13 -17.09
CA VAL A 171 -6.81 -3.07 -15.62
C VAL A 171 -7.47 -1.78 -15.10
N GLU A 172 -7.25 -0.64 -15.75
CA GLU A 172 -7.88 0.64 -15.39
C GLU A 172 -9.40 0.61 -15.61
N ALA A 173 -9.88 -0.07 -16.66
CA ALA A 173 -11.30 -0.28 -16.87
C ALA A 173 -11.92 -1.17 -15.77
N GLN A 174 -11.22 -2.22 -15.34
CA GLN A 174 -11.65 -3.08 -14.23
C GLN A 174 -11.68 -2.32 -12.90
N LEU A 175 -10.66 -1.51 -12.60
CA LEU A 175 -10.63 -0.65 -11.41
C LEU A 175 -11.84 0.27 -11.36
N LYS A 176 -12.15 0.95 -12.46
CA LYS A 176 -13.30 1.85 -12.56
C LYS A 176 -14.64 1.14 -12.39
N ALA A 177 -14.73 -0.14 -12.77
CA ALA A 177 -15.94 -0.94 -12.57
C ALA A 177 -16.11 -1.39 -11.10
N LEU A 178 -15.02 -1.40 -10.33
CA LEU A 178 -14.96 -1.81 -8.93
C LEU A 178 -14.99 -0.63 -7.95
N GLU A 179 -14.94 0.62 -8.43
CA GLU A 179 -15.19 1.85 -7.66
C GLU A 179 -16.70 2.10 -7.53
#